data_AF-A0A9X2NP80-F1
#
_entry.id   AF-A0A9X2NP80-F1
#
_cell.length_a   1.000
_cell.length_b   1.000
_cell.length_c   1.000
_cell.angle_alpha   90.00
_cell.angle_beta   90.00
_cell.angle_gamma   90.00
#
_symmetry.space_group_name_H-M   'P 1'
#
loop_
_entity.id
_entity.type
_entity.pdbx_description
1 polymer ?
#
loop_
_entity_poly.entity_id
_entity_poly.type
_entity_poly.pdbx_seq_one_letter_code
_entity_poly.pdbx_strand_id
1 'polypeptide(L)'
;MDILRRTFRFFPACAFLVVLCLQSCRRDAALERALASAGDNRRELEGVLLHYKDDSLKLAAARFLIANMPYHFYEEEFYALPGGGRYRPRLTDFPREEACNAHLDSLARAGRMGERHRYKDIRTLDSAFLVRNIDLAFEAWRKPWARQVPFPVFCRYILPYRISREYPSGLRKEMMDRFIPLLDSSGVSNPVPCPAAERCRTTAMAPG
;
A
#
# COMPACT_ATOMS: atom_id res chain seq x y z
N MET A 1 -6.43 -54.75 11.77
CA MET A 1 -6.79 -53.64 10.86
C MET A 1 -6.53 -52.25 11.46
N ASP A 2 -5.69 -52.11 12.50
CA ASP A 2 -5.45 -50.82 13.16
C ASP A 2 -4.21 -50.05 12.70
N ILE A 3 -3.28 -50.70 12.00
CA ILE A 3 -2.05 -50.05 11.49
C ILE A 3 -2.36 -49.23 10.22
N LEU A 4 -3.28 -49.69 9.37
CA LEU A 4 -3.74 -49.01 8.15
C LEU A 4 -4.65 -47.80 8.43
N ARG A 5 -5.28 -47.71 9.61
CA ARG A 5 -6.07 -46.52 10.01
C ARG A 5 -5.21 -45.40 10.61
N ARG A 6 -3.98 -45.70 11.07
CA ARG A 6 -3.04 -44.68 11.57
C ARG A 6 -2.29 -43.99 10.43
N THR A 7 -1.91 -44.72 9.38
CA THR A 7 -1.18 -44.14 8.21
C THR A 7 -2.02 -43.16 7.39
N PHE A 8 -3.34 -43.37 7.32
CA PHE A 8 -4.25 -42.48 6.59
C PHE A 8 -4.54 -41.14 7.29
N ARG A 9 -4.16 -41.01 8.57
CA ARG A 9 -4.44 -39.82 9.39
C ARG A 9 -3.31 -38.78 9.37
N PHE A 10 -2.11 -39.16 8.91
CA PHE A 10 -0.94 -38.28 8.80
C PHE A 10 -0.71 -37.72 7.38
N PHE A 11 -1.22 -38.41 6.35
CA PHE A 11 -1.07 -38.01 4.95
C PHE A 11 -1.68 -36.63 4.61
N PRO A 12 -2.90 -36.26 5.07
CA PRO A 12 -3.47 -34.94 4.78
C PRO A 12 -2.78 -33.82 5.56
N ALA A 13 -2.28 -34.09 6.77
CA ALA A 13 -1.54 -33.11 7.57
C ALA A 13 -0.18 -32.78 6.94
N CYS A 14 0.54 -33.81 6.46
CA CYS A 14 1.80 -33.62 5.73
C CYS A 14 1.58 -32.89 4.40
N ALA A 15 0.54 -33.23 3.64
CA ALA A 15 0.19 -32.52 2.40
C ALA A 15 -0.19 -31.05 2.65
N PHE A 16 -0.96 -30.77 3.70
CA PHE A 16 -1.31 -29.41 4.12
C PHE A 16 -0.09 -28.60 4.56
N LEU A 17 0.82 -29.20 5.34
CA LEU A 17 2.08 -28.57 5.74
C LEU A 17 2.98 -28.27 4.53
N VAL A 18 3.06 -29.17 3.54
CA VAL A 18 3.81 -28.93 2.29
C VAL A 18 3.22 -27.76 1.51
N VAL A 19 1.90 -27.65 1.40
CA VAL A 19 1.23 -26.52 0.73
C VAL A 19 1.53 -25.19 1.44
N LEU A 20 1.48 -25.16 2.77
CA LEU A 20 1.82 -23.97 3.56
C LEU A 20 3.29 -23.56 3.39
N CYS A 21 4.22 -24.53 3.41
CA CYS A 21 5.65 -24.28 3.18
C CYS A 21 5.90 -23.70 1.78
N LEU A 22 5.27 -24.27 0.75
CA LEU A 22 5.40 -23.75 -0.62
C LEU A 22 4.89 -22.32 -0.76
N GLN A 23 3.81 -21.96 -0.05
CA GLN A 23 3.30 -20.59 -0.04
C GLN A 23 4.26 -19.62 0.68
N SER A 24 4.85 -20.03 1.80
CA SER A 24 5.85 -19.22 2.50
C SER A 24 7.10 -19.00 1.63
N CYS A 25 7.65 -20.08 1.06
CA CYS A 25 8.82 -20.00 0.18
C CYS A 25 8.57 -19.09 -1.03
N ARG A 26 7.36 -19.15 -1.62
CA ARG A 26 6.99 -18.26 -2.74
C ARG A 26 6.94 -16.79 -2.31
N ARG A 27 6.44 -16.49 -1.11
CA ARG A 27 6.39 -15.12 -0.55
C ARG A 27 7.78 -14.58 -0.28
N ASP A 28 8.64 -15.40 0.31
CA ASP A 28 10.02 -15.01 0.62
C ASP A 28 10.81 -14.78 -0.67
N ALA A 29 10.65 -15.64 -1.68
CA ALA A 29 11.25 -15.44 -3.00
C ALA A 29 10.75 -14.16 -3.71
N ALA A 30 9.47 -13.80 -3.54
CA ALA A 30 8.93 -12.56 -4.11
C ALA A 30 9.54 -11.32 -3.44
N LEU A 31 9.68 -11.34 -2.11
CA LEU A 31 10.32 -10.26 -1.36
C LEU A 31 11.79 -10.10 -1.75
N GLU A 32 12.56 -11.19 -1.81
CA GLU A 32 13.97 -11.11 -2.18
C GLU A 32 14.17 -10.60 -3.62
N ARG A 33 13.30 -11.02 -4.56
CA ARG A 33 13.31 -10.44 -5.92
C ARG A 33 13.01 -8.95 -5.91
N ALA A 34 12.09 -8.49 -5.06
CA ALA A 34 11.78 -7.07 -4.94
C ALA A 34 12.99 -6.30 -4.39
N LEU A 35 13.61 -6.77 -3.31
CA LEU A 35 14.81 -6.16 -2.73
C LEU A 35 15.99 -6.15 -3.71
N ALA A 36 16.17 -7.21 -4.49
CA ALA A 36 17.20 -7.26 -5.54
C ALA A 36 16.97 -6.20 -6.65
N SER A 37 15.71 -5.82 -6.90
CA SER A 37 15.36 -4.81 -7.91
C SER A 37 15.46 -3.35 -7.44
N ALA A 38 15.66 -3.14 -6.13
CA ALA A 38 15.64 -1.83 -5.47
C ALA A 38 16.88 -0.97 -5.75
N GLY A 39 18.00 -1.59 -6.16
CA GLY A 39 19.28 -0.87 -6.32
C GLY A 39 19.73 -0.25 -5.00
N ASP A 40 20.17 1.01 -5.04
CA ASP A 40 20.64 1.74 -3.85
C ASP A 40 19.55 1.91 -2.78
N ASN A 41 18.27 1.92 -3.19
CA ASN A 41 17.13 2.05 -2.29
C ASN A 41 16.87 0.79 -1.45
N ARG A 42 17.59 -0.32 -1.68
CA ARG A 42 17.45 -1.55 -0.90
C ARG A 42 17.56 -1.30 0.61
N ARG A 43 18.47 -0.41 1.02
CA ARG A 43 18.70 -0.07 2.44
C ARG A 43 17.46 0.53 3.10
N GLU A 44 16.71 1.37 2.40
CA GLU A 44 15.46 1.94 2.90
C GLU A 44 14.42 0.83 3.13
N LEU A 45 14.27 -0.09 2.16
CA LEU A 45 13.30 -1.18 2.25
C LEU A 45 13.64 -2.18 3.36
N GLU A 46 14.92 -2.53 3.52
CA GLU A 46 15.41 -3.33 4.64
C GLU A 46 15.21 -2.59 5.98
N GLY A 47 15.36 -1.26 5.99
CA GLY A 47 15.04 -0.41 7.14
C GLY A 47 13.58 -0.54 7.60
N VAL A 48 12.63 -0.62 6.66
CA VAL A 48 11.21 -0.86 6.99
C VAL A 48 11.01 -2.24 7.63
N LEU A 49 11.64 -3.27 7.08
CA LEU A 49 11.54 -4.64 7.62
C LEU A 49 12.14 -4.72 9.03
N LEU A 50 13.30 -4.08 9.23
CA LEU A 50 13.98 -4.03 10.52
C LEU A 50 13.16 -3.26 11.57
N HIS A 51 12.51 -2.16 11.16
CA HIS A 51 11.66 -1.36 12.04
C HIS A 51 10.52 -2.18 12.65
N TYR A 52 9.93 -3.10 11.88
CA TYR A 52 8.82 -3.95 12.34
C TYR A 52 9.24 -5.36 12.79
N LYS A 53 10.53 -5.63 13.00
CA LYS A 53 11.02 -7.00 13.33
C LYS A 53 10.30 -7.66 14.52
N ASP A 54 9.84 -6.86 15.49
CA ASP A 54 9.18 -7.31 16.72
C ASP A 54 7.64 -7.22 16.64
N ASP A 55 7.08 -6.69 15.54
CA ASP A 55 5.64 -6.64 15.27
C ASP A 55 5.31 -7.54 14.08
N SER A 56 4.99 -8.80 14.34
CA SER A 56 4.78 -9.82 13.31
C SER A 56 3.68 -9.45 12.30
N LEU A 57 2.65 -8.71 12.73
CA LEU A 57 1.52 -8.35 11.88
C LEU A 57 1.88 -7.17 10.97
N LYS A 58 2.54 -6.13 11.48
CA LYS A 58 3.06 -5.04 10.66
C LYS A 58 4.21 -5.47 9.76
N LEU A 59 5.07 -6.38 10.23
CA LEU A 59 6.10 -6.99 9.40
C LEU A 59 5.50 -7.73 8.22
N ALA A 60 4.44 -8.52 8.44
CA ALA A 60 3.73 -9.18 7.35
C ALA A 60 3.15 -8.18 6.33
N ALA A 61 2.63 -7.04 6.79
CA ALA A 61 2.14 -5.96 5.93
C ALA A 61 3.28 -5.30 5.14
N ALA A 62 4.41 -5.00 5.79
CA ALA A 62 5.60 -4.44 5.17
C ALA A 62 6.15 -5.37 4.07
N ARG A 63 6.27 -6.67 4.37
CA ARG A 63 6.69 -7.70 3.39
C ARG A 63 5.74 -7.74 2.21
N PHE A 64 4.43 -7.71 2.44
CA PHE A 64 3.43 -7.69 1.37
C PHE A 64 3.61 -6.45 0.49
N LEU A 65 3.76 -5.27 1.09
CA LEU A 65 3.87 -4.02 0.37
C LEU A 65 5.13 -4.00 -0.51
N ILE A 66 6.30 -4.31 0.08
CA ILE A 66 7.60 -4.30 -0.61
C ILE A 66 7.63 -5.34 -1.74
N ALA A 67 7.13 -6.56 -1.51
CA ALA A 67 7.11 -7.61 -2.52
C ALA A 67 6.31 -7.24 -3.79
N ASN A 68 5.35 -6.30 -3.69
CA ASN A 68 4.54 -5.86 -4.82
C ASN A 68 5.10 -4.59 -5.49
N MET A 69 5.94 -3.79 -4.83
CA MET A 69 6.50 -2.53 -5.37
C MET A 69 7.20 -2.64 -6.74
N PRO A 70 7.85 -3.76 -7.15
CA PRO A 70 8.50 -3.83 -8.46
C PRO A 70 7.55 -3.63 -9.65
N TYR A 71 6.25 -3.85 -9.44
CA TYR A 71 5.21 -3.70 -10.47
C TYR A 71 4.57 -2.32 -10.48
N HIS A 72 5.05 -1.40 -9.64
CA HIS A 72 4.40 -0.15 -9.35
C HIS A 72 5.33 1.06 -9.52
N PHE A 73 4.74 2.15 -10.00
CA PHE A 73 5.41 3.43 -10.21
C PHE A 73 4.40 4.56 -10.01
N TYR A 74 4.91 5.75 -9.73
CA TYR A 74 4.14 6.98 -9.75
C TYR A 74 4.60 7.91 -10.87
N GLU A 75 3.69 8.79 -11.27
CA GLU A 75 3.95 9.89 -12.19
C GLU A 75 4.02 11.19 -11.39
N GLU A 76 5.07 11.95 -11.63
CA GLU A 76 5.25 13.29 -11.07
C GLU A 76 5.15 14.29 -12.20
N GLU A 77 4.14 15.14 -12.13
CA GLU A 77 4.00 16.33 -12.99
C GLU A 77 4.53 17.56 -12.25
N PHE A 78 5.41 18.32 -12.91
CA PHE A 78 6.03 19.54 -12.38
C PHE A 78 6.46 20.49 -13.49
N TYR A 79 6.69 21.75 -13.16
CA TYR A 79 7.31 22.75 -14.03
C TYR A 79 8.79 22.89 -13.65
N ALA A 80 9.69 22.77 -14.63
CA ALA A 80 11.09 23.03 -14.41
C ALA A 80 11.34 24.52 -14.12
N LEU A 81 12.16 24.79 -13.12
CA LEU A 81 12.63 26.12 -12.76
C LEU A 81 14.08 26.31 -13.23
N PRO A 82 14.50 27.56 -13.51
CA PRO A 82 15.92 27.87 -13.70
C PRO A 82 16.76 27.34 -12.53
N GLY A 83 17.92 26.75 -12.82
CA GLY A 83 18.79 26.14 -11.81
C GLY A 83 18.41 24.71 -11.38
N GLY A 84 17.49 24.06 -12.10
CA GLY A 84 17.15 22.64 -11.88
C GLY A 84 16.11 22.38 -10.79
N GLY A 85 15.49 23.45 -10.25
CA GLY A 85 14.37 23.32 -9.32
C GLY A 85 13.11 22.76 -10.00
N ARG A 86 12.20 22.21 -9.20
CA ARG A 86 10.89 21.72 -9.67
C ARG A 86 9.78 22.43 -8.92
N TYR A 87 8.74 22.83 -9.64
CA TYR A 87 7.58 23.46 -9.06
C TYR A 87 6.31 22.65 -9.35
N ARG A 88 5.56 22.32 -8.30
CA ARG A 88 4.26 21.65 -8.40
C ARG A 88 3.18 22.56 -7.81
N PRO A 89 2.27 23.11 -8.63
CA PRO A 89 1.11 23.83 -8.13
C PRO A 89 0.24 22.87 -7.31
N ARG A 90 -0.14 23.26 -6.09
CA ARG A 90 -1.18 22.53 -5.35
C ARG A 90 -2.51 23.18 -5.65
N LEU A 91 -3.48 22.38 -6.10
CA LEU A 91 -4.83 22.88 -6.40
C LEU A 91 -5.48 23.56 -5.19
N THR A 92 -5.14 23.13 -3.97
CA THR A 92 -5.64 23.71 -2.71
C THR A 92 -5.08 25.10 -2.40
N ASP A 93 -4.00 25.51 -3.06
CA ASP A 93 -3.41 26.84 -2.84
C ASP A 93 -4.19 27.93 -3.60
N PHE A 94 -5.14 27.53 -4.46
CA PHE A 94 -5.95 28.45 -5.24
C PHE A 94 -7.40 28.47 -4.72
N PRO A 95 -7.97 29.66 -4.46
CA PRO A 95 -9.32 29.76 -3.90
C PRO A 95 -10.42 29.38 -4.92
N ARG A 96 -10.11 29.48 -6.22
CA ARG A 96 -11.02 29.18 -7.33
C ARG A 96 -10.25 28.59 -8.50
N GLU A 97 -10.97 27.85 -9.35
CA GLU A 97 -10.40 27.22 -10.54
C GLU A 97 -9.81 28.25 -11.51
N GLU A 98 -10.44 29.41 -11.69
CA GLU A 98 -9.94 30.46 -12.58
C GLU A 98 -8.59 31.01 -12.12
N ALA A 99 -8.36 31.10 -10.82
CA ALA A 99 -7.08 31.54 -10.26
C ALA A 99 -5.97 30.51 -10.52
N CYS A 100 -6.29 29.22 -10.43
CA CYS A 100 -5.38 28.14 -10.81
C CYS A 100 -5.08 28.22 -12.31
N ASN A 101 -6.09 28.31 -13.16
CA ASN A 101 -5.90 28.37 -14.62
C ASN A 101 -5.07 29.58 -15.04
N ALA A 102 -5.36 30.78 -14.50
CA ALA A 102 -4.57 31.97 -14.75
C ALA A 102 -3.10 31.82 -14.32
N HIS A 103 -2.85 31.09 -13.22
CA HIS A 103 -1.49 30.75 -12.79
C HIS A 103 -0.80 29.80 -13.77
N LEU A 104 -1.47 28.73 -14.21
CA LEU A 104 -0.92 27.80 -15.21
C LEU A 104 -0.66 28.50 -16.55
N ASP A 105 -1.54 29.38 -17.00
CA ASP A 105 -1.37 30.22 -18.20
C ASP A 105 -0.16 31.16 -18.08
N SER A 106 0.10 31.67 -16.87
CA SER A 106 1.28 32.50 -16.62
C SER A 106 2.58 31.71 -16.77
N LEU A 107 2.60 30.44 -16.33
CA LEU A 107 3.74 29.55 -16.51
C LEU A 107 3.95 29.24 -17.99
N ALA A 108 2.86 28.94 -18.72
CA ALA A 108 2.91 28.68 -20.15
C ALA A 108 3.45 29.88 -20.94
N ARG A 109 2.97 31.11 -20.65
CA ARG A 109 3.47 32.35 -21.27
C ARG A 109 4.93 32.63 -20.95
N ALA A 110 5.41 32.21 -19.79
CA ALA A 110 6.83 32.27 -19.43
C ALA A 110 7.67 31.16 -20.08
N GLY A 111 7.12 30.38 -21.00
CA GLY A 111 7.80 29.28 -21.68
C GLY A 111 8.03 28.06 -20.78
N ARG A 112 7.39 27.99 -19.61
CA ARG A 112 7.53 26.86 -18.68
C ARG A 112 6.52 25.80 -19.06
N MET A 113 7.01 24.72 -19.67
CA MET A 113 6.19 23.55 -19.98
C MET A 113 6.18 22.58 -18.81
N GLY A 114 5.02 21.98 -18.56
CA GLY A 114 4.89 20.90 -17.59
C GLY A 114 5.62 19.65 -18.09
N GLU A 115 6.45 19.08 -17.22
CA GLU A 115 7.12 17.81 -17.45
C GLU A 115 6.43 16.72 -16.63
N ARG A 116 6.34 15.52 -17.20
CA ARG A 116 5.84 14.33 -16.52
C ARG A 116 6.89 13.24 -16.47
N HIS A 117 7.31 12.88 -15.27
CA HIS A 117 8.36 11.88 -15.05
C HIS A 117 7.79 10.66 -14.32
N ARG A 118 8.33 9.47 -14.62
CA ARG A 118 7.95 8.21 -13.98
C ARG A 118 9.03 7.74 -13.02
N TYR A 119 8.61 7.36 -11.82
CA TYR A 119 9.50 6.88 -10.77
C TYR A 119 9.02 5.54 -10.24
N LYS A 120 9.89 4.53 -10.28
CA LYS A 120 9.59 3.20 -9.74
C LYS A 120 9.60 3.25 -8.23
N ASP A 121 8.52 2.78 -7.59
CA ASP A 121 8.37 2.84 -6.14
C ASP A 121 9.52 2.17 -5.41
N ILE A 122 9.88 0.97 -5.87
CA ILE A 122 10.94 0.14 -5.30
C ILE A 122 12.29 0.87 -5.27
N ARG A 123 12.48 1.89 -6.12
CA ARG A 123 13.74 2.64 -6.24
C ARG A 123 13.71 4.02 -5.60
N THR A 124 12.54 4.54 -5.19
CA THR A 124 12.44 5.95 -4.77
C THR A 124 11.70 6.17 -3.45
N LEU A 125 10.88 5.23 -2.98
CA LEU A 125 10.19 5.39 -1.70
C LEU A 125 11.13 5.08 -0.54
N ASP A 126 11.25 6.04 0.38
CA ASP A 126 12.04 5.92 1.59
C ASP A 126 11.31 5.17 2.72
N SER A 127 12.09 4.71 3.70
CA SER A 127 11.62 3.97 4.85
C SER A 127 10.65 4.78 5.71
N ALA A 128 10.90 6.07 5.89
CA ALA A 128 10.09 6.94 6.73
C ALA A 128 8.67 7.11 6.17
N PHE A 129 8.53 7.27 4.84
CA PHE A 129 7.24 7.30 4.16
C PHE A 129 6.49 5.98 4.32
N LEU A 130 7.16 4.86 4.08
CA LEU A 130 6.54 3.54 4.13
C LEU A 130 6.08 3.17 5.54
N VAL A 131 6.90 3.43 6.56
CA VAL A 131 6.57 3.24 7.98
C VAL A 131 5.35 4.09 8.35
N ARG A 132 5.37 5.40 8.05
CA ARG A 132 4.21 6.28 8.31
C ARG A 132 2.94 5.77 7.65
N ASN A 133 3.01 5.33 6.39
CA ASN A 133 1.83 4.78 5.72
C ASN A 133 1.32 3.51 6.38
N ILE A 134 2.22 2.58 6.74
CA ILE A 134 1.83 1.33 7.40
C ILE A 134 1.15 1.65 8.74
N ASP A 135 1.75 2.52 9.57
CA ASP A 135 1.18 2.88 10.86
C ASP A 135 -0.20 3.51 10.75
N LEU A 136 -0.36 4.48 9.85
CA LEU A 136 -1.65 5.12 9.60
C LEU A 136 -2.68 4.14 9.02
N ALA A 137 -2.25 3.17 8.19
CA ALA A 137 -3.13 2.12 7.69
C ALA A 137 -3.65 1.24 8.84
N PHE A 138 -2.78 0.87 9.78
CA PHE A 138 -3.18 0.11 10.97
C PHE A 138 -4.09 0.91 11.90
N GLU A 139 -3.85 2.21 12.06
CA GLU A 139 -4.73 3.09 12.83
C GLU A 139 -6.14 3.12 12.23
N ALA A 140 -6.25 3.33 10.92
CA ALA A 140 -7.52 3.26 10.21
C ALA A 140 -8.18 1.88 10.34
N TRP A 141 -7.39 0.80 10.22
CA TRP A 141 -7.90 -0.57 10.30
C TRP A 141 -8.43 -0.95 11.69
N ARG A 142 -7.94 -0.31 12.76
CA ARG A 142 -8.44 -0.50 14.13
C ARG A 142 -9.78 0.17 14.41
N LYS A 143 -10.25 1.07 13.53
CA LYS A 143 -11.52 1.78 13.71
C LYS A 143 -12.72 0.81 13.70
N PRO A 144 -13.83 1.12 14.40
CA PRO A 144 -14.98 0.22 14.52
C PRO A 144 -15.51 -0.30 13.19
N TRP A 145 -15.55 0.57 12.18
CA TRP A 145 -15.99 0.29 10.81
C TRP A 145 -14.97 -0.51 9.96
N ALA A 146 -13.72 -0.68 10.40
CA ALA A 146 -12.69 -1.41 9.65
C ALA A 146 -12.17 -2.68 10.34
N ARG A 147 -12.29 -2.79 11.67
CA ARG A 147 -11.65 -3.85 12.47
C ARG A 147 -12.03 -5.28 12.10
N GLN A 148 -13.17 -5.47 11.42
CA GLN A 148 -13.65 -6.79 10.97
C GLN A 148 -13.08 -7.18 9.60
N VAL A 149 -12.39 -6.28 8.89
CA VAL A 149 -11.81 -6.56 7.58
C VAL A 149 -10.67 -7.56 7.73
N PRO A 150 -10.69 -8.72 7.04
CA PRO A 150 -9.61 -9.71 7.13
C PRO A 150 -8.26 -9.15 6.66
N PHE A 151 -7.16 -9.63 7.26
CA PHE A 151 -5.81 -9.16 6.94
C PHE A 151 -5.45 -9.19 5.42
N PRO A 152 -5.80 -10.23 4.63
CA PRO A 152 -5.55 -10.20 3.19
C PRO A 152 -6.29 -9.08 2.44
N VAL A 153 -7.48 -8.71 2.91
CA VAL A 153 -8.29 -7.62 2.35
C VAL A 153 -7.69 -6.28 2.79
N PHE A 154 -7.26 -6.15 4.05
CA PHE A 154 -6.50 -5.00 4.53
C PHE A 154 -5.27 -4.73 3.66
N CYS A 155 -4.43 -5.75 3.40
CA CYS A 155 -3.23 -5.62 2.58
C CYS A 155 -3.53 -5.12 1.15
N ARG A 156 -4.68 -5.51 0.57
CA ARG A 156 -5.03 -5.17 -0.81
C ARG A 156 -5.73 -3.82 -0.96
N TYR A 157 -6.49 -3.38 0.04
CA TYR A 157 -7.42 -2.25 -0.12
C TYR A 157 -7.25 -1.14 0.91
N ILE A 158 -6.67 -1.42 2.08
CA ILE A 158 -6.47 -0.41 3.14
C ILE A 158 -5.01 -0.02 3.25
N LEU A 159 -4.08 -0.97 3.09
CA LEU A 159 -2.63 -0.77 3.19
C LEU A 159 -1.99 0.07 2.07
N PRO A 160 -2.42 -0.02 0.78
CA PRO A 160 -1.78 0.74 -0.30
C PRO A 160 -1.73 2.25 -0.03
N TYR A 161 -0.63 2.91 -0.43
CA TYR A 161 -0.33 4.30 -0.09
C TYR A 161 -0.74 5.34 -1.14
N ARG A 162 -1.33 4.90 -2.27
CA ARG A 162 -1.83 5.79 -3.32
C ARG A 162 -2.90 5.12 -4.17
N ILE A 163 -3.60 5.91 -4.97
CA ILE A 163 -4.52 5.43 -6.00
C ILE A 163 -3.82 5.54 -7.35
N SER A 164 -3.89 4.49 -8.17
CA SER A 164 -3.31 4.48 -9.53
C SER A 164 -1.81 4.88 -9.55
N ARG A 165 -1.44 5.90 -10.33
CA ARG A 165 -0.08 6.43 -10.53
C ARG A 165 0.14 7.78 -9.84
N GLU A 166 -0.71 8.12 -8.89
CA GLU A 166 -0.59 9.38 -8.15
C GLU A 166 0.77 9.53 -7.46
N TYR A 167 1.23 10.77 -7.37
CA TYR A 167 2.43 11.10 -6.62
C TYR A 167 2.25 10.73 -5.13
N PRO A 168 3.19 9.97 -4.52
CA PRO A 168 3.14 9.61 -3.11
C PRO A 168 3.16 10.86 -2.24
N SER A 169 2.14 11.02 -1.41
CA SER A 169 1.94 12.23 -0.61
C SER A 169 1.40 11.89 0.78
N GLY A 170 1.20 12.91 1.62
CA GLY A 170 0.58 12.79 2.94
C GLY A 170 -0.92 12.51 2.93
N LEU A 171 -1.51 12.22 1.76
CA LEU A 171 -2.95 12.13 1.53
C LEU A 171 -3.68 11.28 2.57
N ARG A 172 -3.14 10.12 2.96
CA ARG A 172 -3.78 9.27 3.98
C ARG A 172 -4.00 10.04 5.28
N LYS A 173 -2.97 10.74 5.77
CA LYS A 173 -3.06 11.53 7.00
C LYS A 173 -4.07 12.67 6.83
N GLU A 174 -4.01 13.40 5.72
CA GLU A 174 -4.94 14.49 5.42
C GLU A 174 -6.41 14.01 5.39
N MET A 175 -6.66 12.85 4.76
CA MET A 175 -7.98 12.23 4.72
C MET A 175 -8.42 11.75 6.11
N MET A 176 -7.52 11.15 6.88
CA MET A 176 -7.81 10.70 8.24
C MET A 176 -8.18 11.89 9.14
N ASP A 177 -7.36 12.94 9.16
CA ASP A 177 -7.58 14.15 9.97
C ASP A 177 -8.94 14.80 9.62
N ARG A 178 -9.31 14.82 8.33
CA ARG A 178 -10.56 15.44 7.85
C ARG A 178 -11.80 14.60 8.15
N PHE A 179 -11.74 13.29 7.95
CA PHE A 179 -12.93 12.44 7.89
C PHE A 179 -13.13 11.53 9.10
N ILE A 180 -12.07 11.13 9.82
CA ILE A 180 -12.22 10.28 11.02
C ILE A 180 -13.11 10.93 12.08
N PRO A 181 -12.96 12.22 12.43
CA PRO A 181 -13.82 12.84 13.45
C PRO A 181 -15.31 12.79 13.08
N LEU A 182 -15.64 12.93 11.79
CA LEU A 182 -17.01 12.86 11.28
C LEU A 182 -17.55 11.43 11.38
N LEU A 183 -16.73 10.44 11.00
CA LEU A 183 -17.09 9.02 11.10
C LEU A 183 -17.29 8.60 12.56
N ASP A 184 -16.39 9.00 13.45
CA ASP A 184 -16.47 8.71 14.89
C ASP A 184 -17.75 9.35 15.49
N SER A 185 -18.09 10.57 15.09
CA SER A 185 -19.32 11.27 15.54
C SER A 185 -20.61 10.62 15.04
N SER A 186 -20.59 9.98 13.87
CA SER A 186 -21.74 9.30 13.28
C SER A 186 -22.00 7.90 13.83
N GLY A 187 -21.10 7.36 14.66
CA GLY A 187 -21.28 6.06 15.31
C GLY A 187 -21.23 4.85 14.35
N VAL A 188 -20.67 5.02 13.15
CA VAL A 188 -20.61 3.95 12.14
C VAL A 188 -19.71 2.81 12.63
N SER A 189 -20.30 1.62 12.79
CA SER A 189 -19.61 0.43 13.30
C SER A 189 -19.46 -0.70 12.29
N ASN A 190 -20.14 -0.61 11.14
CA ASN A 190 -20.15 -1.67 10.14
C ASN A 190 -19.20 -1.29 8.99
N PRO A 191 -18.42 -2.26 8.46
CA PRO A 191 -17.69 -2.04 7.23
C PRO A 191 -18.65 -1.68 6.12
N VAL A 192 -18.36 -0.60 5.40
CA VAL A 192 -19.06 -0.30 4.15
C VAL A 192 -18.93 -1.54 3.25
N PRO A 193 -20.03 -2.11 2.73
CA PRO A 193 -19.96 -3.26 1.84
C PRO A 193 -19.05 -2.92 0.66
N CYS A 194 -17.87 -3.54 0.62
CA CYS A 194 -16.97 -3.45 -0.51
C CYS A 194 -17.29 -4.64 -1.43
N PRO A 195 -17.74 -4.43 -2.68
CA PRO A 195 -18.04 -5.53 -3.60
C PRO A 195 -16.85 -6.48 -3.83
N ALA A 196 -15.62 -5.99 -3.62
CA ALA A 196 -14.41 -6.81 -3.71
C ALA A 196 -14.16 -7.70 -2.49
N ALA A 197 -14.66 -7.32 -1.31
CA ALA A 197 -14.58 -8.12 -0.08
C ALA A 197 -15.56 -9.30 -0.10
N GLU A 198 -16.72 -9.15 -0.76
CA GLU A 198 -17.70 -10.23 -0.97
C GLU A 198 -17.13 -11.36 -1.83
N ARG A 199 -16.38 -11.02 -2.90
CA ARG A 199 -15.67 -12.00 -3.75
C ARG A 199 -14.59 -12.81 -3.02
N CYS A 200 -13.99 -12.25 -1.96
CA CYS A 200 -13.00 -12.97 -1.15
C CYS A 200 -13.65 -13.89 -0.10
N ARG A 201 -14.88 -13.61 0.35
CA ARG A 201 -15.61 -14.50 1.28
C ARG A 201 -16.12 -15.77 0.59
N THR A 202 -16.58 -15.64 -0.66
CA THR A 202 -17.09 -16.79 -1.43
C THR A 202 -16.02 -17.79 -1.83
N THR A 203 -14.76 -17.36 -1.98
CA THR A 203 -13.64 -18.28 -2.29
C THR A 203 -13.12 -19.06 -1.07
N ALA A 204 -13.44 -18.64 0.15
CA ALA A 204 -13.07 -19.34 1.39
C ALA A 204 -14.14 -20.32 1.89
N MET A 205 -15.32 -20.35 1.27
CA MET A 205 -16.48 -21.16 1.67
C MET A 205 -16.91 -22.21 0.63
N ALA A 206 -16.15 -22.40 -0.45
CA ALA A 206 -16.43 -23.48 -1.41
C ALA A 206 -15.78 -24.78 -0.90
N PRO A 207 -16.56 -25.81 -0.51
CA PRO A 207 -16.02 -27.15 -0.34
C PRO A 207 -15.72 -27.73 -1.74
N GLY A 208 -14.46 -28.10 -1.97
CA GLY A 208 -14.05 -29.01 -3.03
C GLY A 208 -13.57 -30.31 -2.39
#